data_AF-X1PZX7-F1
#
_entry.id   AF-X1PZX7-F1
#
_cell.length_a   1.000
_cell.length_b   1.000
_cell.length_c   1.000
_cell.angle_alpha   90.00
_cell.angle_beta   90.00
_cell.angle_gamma   90.00
#
_symmetry.space_group_name_H-M   'P 1'
#
loop_
_entity.id
_entity.type
_entity.pdbx_description
1 polymer ?
#
loop_
_entity_poly.entity_id
_entity_poly.type
_entity_poly.pdbx_seq_one_letter_code
_entity_poly.pdbx_strand_id
1 'polypeptide(L)'
;IENVGQPSWLNTPSVEDKKDIPAAILEHNLFGIDIDARSIQLASLVLVMKARESGYEGPINHLSLVVANSAPFESEAWYQFIQNLEKEGKHSIARVLAALGLQLKNLDEFGSLLRIEDEMQKIIQEEKKQWIAQAKMGPEQDYLFPEMIKPKQKKIPFETTITDETFFDRLGAVIEKELNTFYLKAREEGLAEEAIIATDAERGFDFLQLCIQRYDAVYTNPPYMGSKNMGDRLKKFVASAYPQGKRDLFASFILRCIELSEENAFVGMVTQQSWMFLKSFNSLRAV
;
A
#
# COMPACT_ATOMS: atom_id res chain seq x y z
N ILE A 1 2.70 15.08 -24.66
CA ILE A 1 2.01 15.78 -25.77
C ILE A 1 2.89 15.80 -27.03
N GLU A 2 4.06 16.45 -27.01
CA GLU A 2 4.88 16.60 -28.23
C GLU A 2 5.58 15.32 -28.72
N ASN A 3 5.79 14.36 -27.80
CA ASN A 3 6.48 13.10 -28.10
C ASN A 3 5.54 11.89 -28.24
N VAL A 4 4.23 12.11 -28.34
CA VAL A 4 3.24 11.03 -28.44
C VAL A 4 3.54 10.14 -29.65
N GLY A 5 3.55 8.82 -29.45
CA GLY A 5 3.85 7.83 -30.49
C GLY A 5 5.34 7.67 -30.86
N GLN A 6 6.26 8.35 -30.16
CA GLN A 6 7.69 8.06 -30.28
C GLN A 6 8.08 6.78 -29.50
N PRO A 7 9.22 6.13 -29.82
CA PRO A 7 9.72 5.02 -29.04
C PRO A 7 9.87 5.40 -27.56
N SER A 8 9.35 4.56 -26.66
CA SER A 8 9.29 4.79 -25.20
C SER A 8 8.32 5.88 -24.73
N TRP A 9 7.43 6.38 -25.59
CA TRP A 9 6.33 7.29 -25.23
C TRP A 9 4.97 6.65 -25.50
N LEU A 10 3.97 7.04 -24.70
CA LEU A 10 2.59 6.56 -24.88
C LEU A 10 2.00 7.02 -26.22
N ASN A 11 1.13 6.19 -26.79
CA ASN A 11 0.38 6.48 -28.01
C ASN A 11 -0.72 7.52 -27.81
N THR A 12 -1.12 7.76 -26.56
CA THR A 12 -2.05 8.81 -26.16
C THR A 12 -1.38 9.69 -25.11
N PRO A 13 -1.50 11.02 -25.19
CA PRO A 13 -0.96 11.90 -24.17
C PRO A 13 -1.73 11.74 -22.86
N SER A 14 -1.02 11.80 -21.73
CA SER A 14 -1.63 11.73 -20.40
C SER A 14 -2.46 12.97 -20.03
N VAL A 15 -2.24 14.09 -20.72
CA VAL A 15 -3.00 15.35 -20.57
C VAL A 15 -3.17 16.04 -21.92
N GLU A 16 -4.26 16.80 -22.07
CA GLU A 16 -4.57 17.54 -23.30
C GLU A 16 -3.82 18.89 -23.37
N ASP A 17 -3.73 19.63 -22.25
CA ASP A 17 -2.98 20.88 -22.14
C ASP A 17 -1.69 20.67 -21.32
N LYS A 18 -0.60 21.34 -21.73
CA LYS A 18 0.65 21.39 -20.95
C LYS A 18 0.45 21.98 -19.56
N LYS A 19 -0.54 22.86 -19.39
CA LYS A 19 -0.88 23.45 -18.09
C LYS A 19 -1.32 22.41 -17.07
N ASP A 20 -1.87 21.29 -17.50
CA ASP A 20 -2.39 20.23 -16.62
C ASP A 20 -1.33 19.21 -16.21
N ILE A 21 -0.12 19.28 -16.79
CA ILE A 21 1.02 18.40 -16.45
C ILE A 21 1.28 18.35 -14.93
N PRO A 22 1.31 19.47 -14.18
CA PRO A 22 1.55 19.43 -12.74
C PRO A 22 0.51 18.60 -11.98
N ALA A 23 -0.77 18.72 -12.33
CA ALA A 23 -1.82 17.92 -11.68
C ALA A 23 -1.64 16.44 -11.97
N ALA A 24 -1.39 16.07 -13.24
CA ALA A 24 -1.15 14.68 -13.60
C ALA A 24 0.06 14.07 -12.88
N ILE A 25 1.14 14.83 -12.70
CA ILE A 25 2.31 14.37 -11.92
C ILE A 25 1.92 14.12 -10.46
N LEU A 26 1.22 15.07 -9.84
CA LEU A 26 0.82 14.97 -8.44
C LEU A 26 -0.18 13.83 -8.18
N GLU A 27 -1.11 13.60 -9.11
CA GLU A 27 -2.18 12.61 -8.97
C GLU A 27 -1.74 11.18 -9.32
N HIS A 28 -0.72 11.02 -10.19
CA HIS A 28 -0.39 9.71 -10.78
C HIS A 28 1.08 9.31 -10.67
N ASN A 29 2.01 10.23 -10.35
CA ASN A 29 3.44 9.93 -10.37
C ASN A 29 4.14 10.13 -9.03
N LEU A 30 3.59 10.96 -8.14
CA LEU A 30 4.18 11.21 -6.82
C LEU A 30 3.42 10.47 -5.73
N PHE A 31 4.19 9.70 -4.98
CA PHE A 31 3.71 8.87 -3.89
C PHE A 31 4.58 9.12 -2.65
N GLY A 32 3.99 9.08 -1.46
CA GLY A 32 4.72 9.38 -0.24
C GLY A 32 4.12 8.74 0.99
N ILE A 33 4.99 8.40 1.93
CA ILE A 33 4.64 7.77 3.19
C ILE A 33 5.41 8.47 4.31
N ASP A 34 4.72 8.80 5.38
CA ASP A 34 5.34 9.24 6.63
C ASP A 34 4.49 8.74 7.81
N ILE A 35 5.11 8.52 8.97
CA ILE A 35 4.38 8.17 10.20
C ILE A 35 3.77 9.41 10.87
N ASP A 36 4.30 10.61 10.61
CA ASP A 36 3.79 11.87 11.16
C ASP A 36 2.80 12.53 10.19
N ALA A 37 1.55 12.66 10.64
CA ALA A 37 0.49 13.34 9.89
C ALA A 37 0.85 14.78 9.50
N ARG A 38 1.65 15.49 10.32
CA ARG A 38 2.08 16.86 10.02
C ARG A 38 3.08 16.91 8.88
N SER A 39 3.96 15.91 8.76
CA SER A 39 4.89 15.79 7.63
C SER A 39 4.10 15.65 6.33
N ILE A 40 3.08 14.79 6.31
CA ILE A 40 2.18 14.62 5.16
C ILE A 40 1.45 15.92 4.84
N GLN A 41 0.85 16.60 5.82
CA GLN A 41 0.15 17.88 5.61
C GLN A 41 1.07 18.96 5.00
N LEU A 42 2.29 19.09 5.51
CA LEU A 42 3.27 20.04 4.99
C LEU A 42 3.71 19.69 3.57
N ALA A 43 3.98 18.40 3.31
CA ALA A 43 4.32 17.91 1.98
C ALA A 43 3.20 18.20 0.97
N SER A 44 1.94 17.89 1.32
CA SER A 44 0.77 18.19 0.49
C SER A 44 0.68 19.67 0.15
N LEU A 45 0.83 20.55 1.15
CA LEU A 45 0.80 22.00 0.92
C LEU A 45 1.91 22.46 -0.02
N VAL A 46 3.15 21.98 0.19
CA VAL A 46 4.30 22.36 -0.63
C VAL A 46 4.13 21.89 -2.08
N LEU A 47 3.64 20.67 -2.30
CA LEU A 47 3.38 20.13 -3.64
C LEU A 47 2.31 20.95 -4.38
N VAL A 48 1.21 21.26 -3.69
CA VAL A 48 0.15 22.12 -4.25
C VAL A 48 0.71 23.50 -4.59
N MET A 49 1.48 24.12 -3.69
CA MET A 49 2.10 25.42 -3.95
C MET A 49 3.06 25.38 -5.16
N LYS A 50 3.82 24.29 -5.33
CA LYS A 50 4.69 24.10 -6.49
C LYS A 50 3.91 23.95 -7.80
N ALA A 51 2.78 23.24 -7.78
CA ALA A 51 1.88 23.21 -8.94
C ALA A 51 1.34 24.61 -9.26
N ARG A 52 0.90 25.39 -8.26
CA ARG A 52 0.45 26.78 -8.46
C ARG A 52 1.55 27.67 -9.03
N GLU A 53 2.78 27.57 -8.53
CA GLU A 53 3.93 28.33 -9.01
C GLU A 53 4.26 28.04 -10.48
N SER A 54 4.00 26.82 -10.95
CA SER A 54 4.15 26.44 -12.36
C SER A 54 3.07 27.00 -13.30
N GLY A 55 2.05 27.67 -12.75
CA GLY A 55 0.93 28.27 -13.50
C GLY A 55 -0.32 27.39 -13.59
N TYR A 56 -0.40 26.28 -12.85
CA TYR A 56 -1.60 25.44 -12.80
C TYR A 56 -2.66 26.04 -11.86
N GLU A 57 -3.84 26.35 -12.39
CA GLU A 57 -4.95 26.97 -11.62
C GLU A 57 -6.11 26.00 -11.32
N GLY A 58 -6.10 24.79 -11.89
CA GLY A 58 -7.18 23.81 -11.74
C GLY A 58 -7.22 23.08 -10.37
N PRO A 59 -8.25 22.25 -10.13
CA PRO A 59 -8.33 21.44 -8.93
C PRO A 59 -7.32 20.28 -8.94
N ILE A 60 -6.64 20.04 -7.83
CA ILE A 60 -5.89 18.79 -7.60
C ILE A 60 -6.83 17.87 -6.84
N ASN A 61 -7.27 16.80 -7.48
CA ASN A 61 -8.32 15.91 -6.98
C ASN A 61 -7.80 14.98 -5.90
N HIS A 62 -6.53 14.58 -6.00
CA HIS A 62 -5.93 13.57 -5.14
C HIS A 62 -4.42 13.76 -5.00
N LEU A 63 -3.87 13.34 -3.84
CA LEU A 63 -2.44 13.22 -3.59
C LEU A 63 -2.20 11.88 -2.90
N SER A 64 -1.33 11.04 -3.48
CA SER A 64 -0.99 9.73 -2.93
C SER A 64 0.00 9.82 -1.76
N LEU A 65 -0.34 10.62 -0.76
CA LEU A 65 0.47 10.87 0.43
C LEU A 65 -0.20 10.27 1.68
N VAL A 66 0.41 9.24 2.24
CA VAL A 66 -0.21 8.38 3.25
C VAL A 66 0.46 8.52 4.62
N VAL A 67 -0.38 8.64 5.65
CA VAL A 67 0.08 8.56 7.04
C VAL A 67 0.10 7.11 7.49
N ALA A 68 1.27 6.59 7.83
CA ALA A 68 1.44 5.24 8.35
C ALA A 68 1.00 5.16 9.82
N ASN A 69 -0.30 4.94 10.06
CA ASN A 69 -0.91 4.85 11.38
C ASN A 69 -1.67 3.51 11.59
N SER A 70 -1.44 2.86 12.72
CA SER A 70 -2.08 1.59 13.09
C SER A 70 -3.40 1.74 13.86
N ALA A 71 -3.69 2.94 14.40
CA ALA A 71 -4.87 3.20 15.24
C ALA A 71 -6.21 2.68 14.70
N PRO A 72 -6.50 2.73 13.38
CA PRO A 72 -7.79 2.27 12.86
C PRO A 72 -8.01 0.79 13.09
N PHE A 73 -6.95 -0.01 12.95
CA PHE A 73 -7.02 -1.48 12.91
C PHE A 73 -7.17 -2.14 14.29
N GLU A 74 -7.05 -1.36 15.36
CA GLU A 74 -7.28 -1.83 16.74
C GLU A 74 -8.61 -1.34 17.33
N SER A 75 -9.34 -0.50 16.60
CA SER A 75 -10.53 0.18 17.12
C SER A 75 -11.77 -0.72 17.16
N GLU A 76 -12.72 -0.42 18.06
CA GLU A 76 -14.01 -1.11 18.11
C GLU A 76 -14.75 -1.01 16.78
N ALA A 77 -14.72 0.15 16.12
CA ALA A 77 -15.40 0.33 14.83
C ALA A 77 -14.82 -0.56 13.73
N TRP A 78 -13.52 -0.86 13.76
CA TRP A 78 -12.91 -1.82 12.84
C TRP A 78 -13.44 -3.24 13.06
N TYR A 79 -13.59 -3.67 14.31
CA TYR A 79 -14.21 -4.95 14.62
C TYR A 79 -15.70 -4.97 14.21
N GLN A 80 -16.43 -3.87 14.42
CA GLN A 80 -17.82 -3.75 13.98
C GLN A 80 -17.94 -3.79 12.46
N PHE A 81 -17.03 -3.13 11.73
CA PHE A 81 -16.97 -3.17 10.28
C PHE A 81 -16.77 -4.61 9.76
N ILE A 82 -15.81 -5.35 10.32
CA ILE A 82 -15.59 -6.76 9.98
C ILE A 82 -16.82 -7.61 10.30
N GLN A 83 -17.43 -7.45 11.48
CA GLN A 83 -18.64 -8.18 11.87
C GLN A 83 -19.84 -7.86 10.96
N ASN A 84 -19.97 -6.61 10.50
CA ASN A 84 -21.03 -6.21 9.60
C ASN A 84 -20.85 -6.86 8.23
N LEU A 85 -19.62 -6.94 7.72
CA LEU A 85 -19.33 -7.70 6.50
C LEU A 85 -19.70 -9.18 6.66
N GLU A 86 -19.38 -9.79 7.79
CA GLU A 86 -19.79 -11.18 8.07
C GLU A 86 -21.31 -11.35 8.11
N LYS A 87 -22.05 -10.42 8.72
CA LYS A 87 -23.53 -10.44 8.77
C LYS A 87 -24.17 -10.23 7.39
N GLU A 88 -23.54 -9.42 6.54
CA GLU A 88 -23.94 -9.20 5.14
C GLU A 88 -23.59 -10.38 4.21
N GLY A 89 -22.97 -11.44 4.77
CA GLY A 89 -22.57 -12.64 4.04
C GLY A 89 -21.22 -12.50 3.33
N LYS A 90 -20.50 -11.38 3.47
CA LYS A 90 -19.20 -11.07 2.85
C LYS A 90 -18.01 -11.69 3.60
N HIS A 91 -18.11 -12.97 3.93
CA HIS A 91 -17.14 -13.67 4.78
C HIS A 91 -15.72 -13.67 4.21
N SER A 92 -15.56 -13.77 2.89
CA SER A 92 -14.23 -13.81 2.27
C SER A 92 -13.49 -12.47 2.43
N ILE A 93 -14.21 -11.36 2.22
CA ILE A 93 -13.69 -10.00 2.41
C ILE A 93 -13.37 -9.77 3.89
N ALA A 94 -14.28 -10.13 4.80
CA ALA A 94 -14.09 -9.99 6.23
C ALA A 94 -12.81 -10.70 6.73
N ARG A 95 -12.53 -11.92 6.25
CA ARG A 95 -11.29 -12.65 6.59
C ARG A 95 -10.03 -11.92 6.11
N VAL A 96 -10.02 -11.48 4.85
CA VAL A 96 -8.87 -10.77 4.27
C VAL A 96 -8.60 -9.49 5.04
N LEU A 97 -9.65 -8.72 5.36
CA LEU A 97 -9.53 -7.49 6.11
C LEU A 97 -9.09 -7.73 7.55
N ALA A 98 -9.64 -8.73 8.24
CA ALA A 98 -9.20 -9.10 9.59
C ALA A 98 -7.70 -9.46 9.62
N ALA A 99 -7.24 -10.25 8.64
CA ALA A 99 -5.83 -10.61 8.51
C ALA A 99 -4.95 -9.38 8.23
N LEU A 100 -5.41 -8.47 7.35
CA LEU A 100 -4.69 -7.24 7.05
C LEU A 100 -4.58 -6.33 8.28
N GLY A 101 -5.66 -6.16 9.04
CA GLY A 101 -5.65 -5.37 10.28
C GLY A 101 -4.64 -5.89 11.30
N LEU A 102 -4.48 -7.22 11.40
CA LEU A 102 -3.44 -7.82 12.24
C LEU A 102 -2.01 -7.50 11.77
N GLN A 103 -1.77 -7.45 10.46
CA GLN A 103 -0.45 -7.09 9.91
C GLN A 103 -0.16 -5.59 10.10
N LEU A 104 -1.17 -4.74 9.91
CA LEU A 104 -1.09 -3.29 10.05
C LEU A 104 -1.06 -2.81 11.50
N LYS A 105 -1.25 -3.70 12.47
CA LYS A 105 -1.29 -3.40 13.91
C LYS A 105 -0.06 -2.62 14.41
N ASN A 106 1.11 -2.82 13.82
CA ASN A 106 2.35 -2.14 14.23
C ASN A 106 2.87 -1.16 13.15
N LEU A 107 1.97 -0.66 12.30
CA LEU A 107 2.32 0.24 11.21
C LEU A 107 2.99 1.54 11.70
N ASP A 108 2.56 2.07 12.83
CA ASP A 108 3.13 3.25 13.47
C ASP A 108 4.57 3.06 13.99
N GLU A 109 4.95 1.81 14.31
CA GLU A 109 6.31 1.47 14.78
C GLU A 109 7.25 1.07 13.62
N PHE A 110 6.74 0.34 12.63
CA PHE A 110 7.57 -0.21 11.54
C PHE A 110 7.55 0.66 10.28
N GLY A 111 6.49 1.44 10.08
CA GLY A 111 6.28 2.25 8.88
C GLY A 111 6.42 1.44 7.60
N SER A 112 7.07 2.02 6.59
CA SER A 112 7.29 1.39 5.29
C SER A 112 8.24 0.20 5.29
N LEU A 113 8.87 -0.16 6.42
CA LEU A 113 9.63 -1.41 6.53
C LEU A 113 8.72 -2.65 6.57
N LEU A 114 7.43 -2.49 6.84
CA LEU A 114 6.49 -3.59 6.84
C LEU A 114 6.30 -4.13 5.42
N ARG A 115 6.52 -5.45 5.23
CA ARG A 115 6.33 -6.16 3.96
C ARG A 115 4.94 -6.79 3.89
N ILE A 116 3.91 -5.97 3.84
CA ILE A 116 2.53 -6.45 3.84
C ILE A 116 2.23 -7.24 2.57
N GLU A 117 2.85 -6.86 1.45
CA GLU A 117 2.66 -7.51 0.17
C GLU A 117 3.00 -9.02 0.22
N ASP A 118 4.04 -9.41 0.95
CA ASP A 118 4.46 -10.81 1.09
C ASP A 118 3.41 -11.63 1.86
N GLU A 119 2.88 -11.08 2.95
CA GLU A 119 1.85 -11.74 3.76
C GLU A 119 0.51 -11.78 3.04
N MET A 120 0.15 -10.71 2.33
CA MET A 120 -1.06 -10.67 1.52
C MET A 120 -1.01 -11.67 0.38
N GLN A 121 0.10 -11.81 -0.32
CA GLN A 121 0.26 -12.84 -1.35
C GLN A 121 0.04 -14.25 -0.78
N LYS A 122 0.51 -14.54 0.44
CA LYS A 122 0.24 -15.83 1.10
C LYS A 122 -1.25 -16.03 1.37
N ILE A 123 -1.91 -15.03 1.96
CA ILE A 123 -3.36 -15.08 2.24
C ILE A 123 -4.15 -15.30 0.95
N ILE A 124 -3.82 -14.57 -0.11
CA ILE A 124 -4.48 -14.68 -1.42
C ILE A 124 -4.26 -16.07 -2.03
N GLN A 125 -3.03 -16.61 -1.95
CA GLN A 125 -2.74 -17.95 -2.44
C GLN A 125 -3.45 -19.03 -1.64
N GLU A 126 -3.60 -18.87 -0.33
CA GLU A 126 -4.35 -19.76 0.54
C GLU A 126 -5.85 -19.73 0.21
N GLU A 127 -6.44 -18.55 0.07
CA GLU A 127 -7.84 -18.39 -0.37
C GLU A 127 -8.07 -18.99 -1.76
N LYS A 128 -7.15 -18.78 -2.70
CA LYS A 128 -7.20 -19.41 -4.03
C LYS A 128 -7.18 -20.94 -3.93
N LYS A 129 -6.35 -21.52 -3.05
CA LYS A 129 -6.29 -22.97 -2.82
C LYS A 129 -7.57 -23.50 -2.17
N GLN A 130 -8.10 -22.80 -1.18
CA GLN A 130 -9.36 -23.14 -0.52
C GLN A 130 -10.51 -23.11 -1.53
N TRP A 131 -10.56 -22.09 -2.40
CA TRP A 131 -11.52 -22.02 -3.48
C TRP A 131 -11.38 -23.18 -4.47
N ILE A 132 -10.17 -23.53 -4.92
CA ILE A 132 -9.96 -24.69 -5.82
C ILE A 132 -10.46 -25.99 -5.15
N ALA A 133 -10.24 -26.14 -3.85
CA ALA A 133 -10.72 -27.30 -3.09
C ALA A 133 -12.25 -27.31 -2.93
N GLN A 134 -12.85 -26.15 -2.67
CA GLN A 134 -14.28 -25.97 -2.42
C GLN A 134 -15.14 -25.93 -3.70
N ALA A 135 -14.60 -25.44 -4.82
CA ALA A 135 -15.25 -25.43 -6.14
C ALA A 135 -15.56 -26.84 -6.67
N LYS A 136 -14.90 -27.88 -6.11
CA LYS A 136 -15.21 -29.30 -6.35
C LYS A 136 -16.46 -29.77 -5.60
N MET A 137 -16.94 -29.04 -4.59
CA MET A 137 -18.16 -29.31 -3.85
C MET A 137 -19.28 -28.33 -4.27
N GLY A 138 -20.54 -28.65 -3.94
CA GLY A 138 -21.77 -28.01 -4.45
C GLY A 138 -21.93 -26.50 -4.16
N PRO A 139 -23.00 -25.86 -4.67
CA PRO A 139 -23.04 -24.41 -4.89
C PRO A 139 -23.56 -23.61 -3.69
N GLU A 140 -23.27 -22.31 -3.74
CA GLU A 140 -23.65 -21.19 -2.85
C GLU A 140 -22.72 -20.93 -1.67
N GLN A 141 -21.63 -20.21 -1.94
CA GLN A 141 -20.91 -19.43 -0.94
C GLN A 141 -20.40 -18.11 -1.52
N ASP A 142 -20.21 -17.13 -0.63
CA ASP A 142 -19.71 -15.78 -0.88
C ASP A 142 -18.24 -15.78 -1.35
N TYR A 143 -18.01 -15.21 -2.53
CA TYR A 143 -16.70 -15.17 -3.16
C TYR A 143 -16.07 -13.78 -3.06
N LEU A 144 -14.74 -13.72 -2.92
CA LEU A 144 -13.99 -12.46 -2.90
C LEU A 144 -14.20 -11.60 -4.16
N PHE A 145 -14.45 -12.23 -5.32
CA PHE A 145 -14.84 -11.55 -6.55
C PHE A 145 -16.12 -12.17 -7.16
N PRO A 146 -17.07 -11.36 -7.67
CA PRO A 146 -18.30 -11.83 -8.29
C PRO A 146 -18.10 -12.80 -9.47
N GLU A 147 -16.97 -12.72 -10.18
CA GLU A 147 -16.64 -13.58 -11.33
C GLU A 147 -16.19 -14.99 -10.93
N MET A 148 -16.02 -15.26 -9.63
CA MET A 148 -15.68 -16.58 -9.09
C MET A 148 -16.88 -17.53 -9.00
N ILE A 149 -18.08 -17.07 -9.40
CA ILE A 149 -19.26 -17.91 -9.60
C ILE A 149 -18.90 -19.00 -10.62
N LYS A 150 -19.17 -20.27 -10.26
CA LYS A 150 -18.82 -21.48 -11.04
C LYS A 150 -18.92 -21.25 -12.56
N PRO A 151 -17.81 -21.29 -13.32
CA PRO A 151 -17.92 -21.36 -14.77
C PRO A 151 -18.51 -22.73 -15.12
N LYS A 152 -19.65 -22.73 -15.85
CA LYS A 152 -20.09 -23.90 -16.60
C LYS A 152 -19.05 -24.17 -17.71
N GLN A 153 -17.99 -24.88 -17.31
CA GLN A 153 -16.88 -25.38 -18.12
C GLN A 153 -16.00 -24.37 -18.87
N LYS A 154 -14.68 -24.59 -18.68
CA LYS A 154 -13.51 -24.17 -19.48
C LYS A 154 -13.08 -22.71 -19.43
N LYS A 155 -12.59 -22.31 -18.26
CA LYS A 155 -11.21 -21.89 -17.94
C LYS A 155 -11.25 -21.33 -16.53
N ILE A 156 -10.22 -21.60 -15.72
CA ILE A 156 -10.12 -20.95 -14.40
C ILE A 156 -10.02 -19.43 -14.67
N PRO A 157 -10.82 -18.56 -14.03
CA PRO A 157 -10.71 -17.10 -14.24
C PRO A 157 -9.28 -16.57 -14.01
N PHE A 158 -8.51 -17.28 -13.19
CA PHE A 158 -7.11 -16.99 -12.85
C PHE A 158 -6.06 -17.68 -13.73
N GLU A 159 -6.43 -18.49 -14.73
CA GLU A 159 -5.44 -19.22 -15.55
C GLU A 159 -4.99 -18.48 -16.81
N THR A 160 -5.68 -17.41 -17.24
CA THR A 160 -5.35 -16.83 -18.55
C THR A 160 -4.71 -15.45 -18.53
N THR A 161 -5.08 -14.50 -17.65
CA THR A 161 -4.44 -13.16 -17.66
C THR A 161 -4.84 -12.31 -16.44
N ILE A 162 -4.51 -12.73 -15.21
CA ILE A 162 -4.56 -11.84 -14.05
C ILE A 162 -3.14 -11.81 -13.48
N THR A 163 -2.39 -10.76 -13.79
CA THR A 163 -1.15 -10.45 -13.05
C THR A 163 -1.53 -10.13 -11.61
N ASP A 164 -0.64 -10.39 -10.64
CA ASP A 164 -0.88 -10.05 -9.23
C ASP A 164 -1.35 -8.60 -9.07
N GLU A 165 -0.83 -7.70 -9.90
CA GLU A 165 -1.21 -6.29 -10.03
C GLU A 165 -2.72 -6.09 -10.28
N THR A 166 -3.28 -6.71 -11.32
CA THR A 166 -4.73 -6.61 -11.62
C THR A 166 -5.63 -7.27 -10.57
N PHE A 167 -5.10 -8.18 -9.76
CA PHE A 167 -5.82 -8.73 -8.61
C PHE A 167 -5.92 -7.70 -7.48
N PHE A 168 -4.80 -7.03 -7.16
CA PHE A 168 -4.75 -6.05 -6.10
C PHE A 168 -5.57 -4.80 -6.40
N ASP A 169 -5.57 -4.33 -7.66
CA ASP A 169 -6.44 -3.22 -8.08
C ASP A 169 -7.91 -3.54 -7.81
N ARG A 170 -8.34 -4.76 -8.10
CA ARG A 170 -9.72 -5.21 -7.85
C ARG A 170 -10.00 -5.35 -6.36
N LEU A 171 -9.06 -5.91 -5.59
CA LEU A 171 -9.21 -6.04 -4.16
C LEU A 171 -9.34 -4.66 -3.51
N GLY A 172 -8.50 -3.70 -3.92
CA GLY A 172 -8.57 -2.30 -3.51
C GLY A 172 -9.95 -1.70 -3.80
N ALA A 173 -10.45 -1.83 -5.03
CA ALA A 173 -11.77 -1.30 -5.41
C ALA A 173 -12.94 -1.91 -4.61
N VAL A 174 -12.88 -3.21 -4.29
CA VAL A 174 -13.88 -3.86 -3.43
C VAL A 174 -13.83 -3.28 -2.03
N ILE A 175 -12.64 -3.17 -1.45
CA ILE A 175 -12.45 -2.66 -0.09
C ILE A 175 -12.87 -1.19 0.01
N GLU A 176 -12.44 -0.36 -0.92
CA GLU A 176 -12.79 1.06 -0.99
C GLU A 176 -14.30 1.24 -0.99
N LYS A 177 -15.01 0.46 -1.81
CA LYS A 177 -16.48 0.48 -1.85
C LYS A 177 -17.12 0.09 -0.50
N GLU A 178 -16.60 -0.94 0.15
CA GLU A 178 -17.13 -1.41 1.44
C GLU A 178 -16.87 -0.40 2.56
N LEU A 179 -15.67 0.20 2.61
CA LEU A 179 -15.34 1.27 3.54
C LEU A 179 -16.20 2.51 3.31
N ASN A 180 -16.42 2.93 2.06
CA ASN A 180 -17.27 4.06 1.74
C ASN A 180 -18.72 3.83 2.18
N THR A 181 -19.22 2.60 2.00
CA THR A 181 -20.56 2.21 2.47
C THR A 181 -20.65 2.30 3.99
N PHE A 182 -19.61 1.83 4.70
CA PHE A 182 -19.53 1.91 6.15
C PHE A 182 -19.45 3.37 6.64
N TYR A 183 -18.63 4.20 6.00
CA TYR A 183 -18.51 5.63 6.26
C TYR A 183 -19.86 6.37 6.13
N LEU A 184 -20.59 6.12 5.04
CA LEU A 184 -21.89 6.77 4.80
C LEU A 184 -22.93 6.38 5.86
N LYS A 185 -23.01 5.09 6.21
CA LYS A 185 -23.89 4.60 7.29
C LYS A 185 -23.55 5.25 8.64
N ALA A 186 -22.27 5.29 9.01
CA ALA A 186 -21.81 5.94 10.24
C ALA A 186 -22.20 7.43 10.30
N ARG A 187 -22.11 8.15 9.17
CA ARG A 187 -22.56 9.55 9.09
C ARG A 187 -24.07 9.72 9.23
N GLU A 188 -24.86 8.84 8.63
CA GLU A 188 -26.32 8.86 8.75
C GLU A 188 -26.78 8.60 10.18
N GLU A 189 -26.09 7.71 10.89
CA GLU A 189 -26.38 7.34 12.29
C GLU A 189 -25.77 8.32 13.32
N GLY A 190 -25.01 9.32 12.88
CA GLY A 190 -24.37 10.30 13.76
C GLY A 190 -23.15 9.78 14.52
N LEU A 191 -22.56 8.66 14.08
CA LEU A 191 -21.43 7.97 14.69
C LEU A 191 -20.11 8.58 14.17
N ALA A 192 -19.77 9.76 14.69
CA ALA A 192 -18.60 10.52 14.24
C ALA A 192 -17.28 9.75 14.39
N GLU A 193 -17.13 8.95 15.44
CA GLU A 193 -15.94 8.12 15.67
C GLU A 193 -15.76 7.05 14.59
N GLU A 194 -16.84 6.38 14.20
CA GLU A 194 -16.82 5.35 13.16
C GLU A 194 -16.51 5.94 11.77
N ALA A 195 -17.02 7.13 11.48
CA ALA A 195 -16.72 7.84 10.23
C ALA A 195 -15.23 8.25 10.15
N ILE A 196 -14.62 8.65 11.28
CA ILE A 196 -13.18 8.94 11.34
C ILE A 196 -12.38 7.65 11.13
N ILE A 197 -12.77 6.56 11.79
CA ILE A 197 -12.09 5.26 11.65
C ILE A 197 -12.18 4.74 10.23
N ALA A 198 -13.32 4.88 9.55
CA ALA A 198 -13.46 4.51 8.15
C ALA A 198 -12.48 5.27 7.25
N THR A 199 -12.33 6.58 7.49
CA THR A 199 -11.38 7.44 6.77
C THR A 199 -9.92 7.04 7.05
N ASP A 200 -9.60 6.71 8.30
CA ASP A 200 -8.24 6.32 8.64
C ASP A 200 -7.94 4.87 8.17
N ALA A 201 -8.94 3.99 8.12
CA ALA A 201 -8.80 2.65 7.55
C ALA A 201 -8.52 2.74 6.04
N GLU A 202 -9.21 3.61 5.32
CA GLU A 202 -8.95 3.93 3.90
C GLU A 202 -7.47 4.26 3.67
N ARG A 203 -6.89 5.14 4.50
CA ARG A 203 -5.45 5.46 4.43
C ARG A 203 -4.54 4.25 4.62
N GLY A 204 -4.92 3.29 5.46
CA GLY A 204 -4.13 2.07 5.62
C GLY A 204 -4.22 1.13 4.40
N PHE A 205 -5.28 1.24 3.58
CA PHE A 205 -5.32 0.59 2.27
C PHE A 205 -4.52 1.32 1.23
N ASP A 206 -4.50 2.65 1.25
CA ASP A 206 -3.59 3.43 0.41
C ASP A 206 -2.14 3.04 0.71
N PHE A 207 -1.79 2.87 1.99
CA PHE A 207 -0.47 2.37 2.40
C PHE A 207 -0.17 0.99 1.79
N LEU A 208 -1.15 0.08 1.80
CA LEU A 208 -1.01 -1.24 1.19
C LEU A 208 -0.75 -1.13 -0.32
N GLN A 209 -1.53 -0.30 -1.02
CA GLN A 209 -1.36 -0.07 -2.45
C GLN A 209 0.04 0.48 -2.76
N LEU A 210 0.53 1.42 -1.94
CA LEU A 210 1.89 1.95 -2.07
C LEU A 210 2.98 0.89 -1.88
N CYS A 211 2.77 -0.11 -1.03
CA CYS A 211 3.74 -1.18 -0.79
C CYS A 211 3.71 -2.29 -1.85
N ILE A 212 2.58 -2.47 -2.53
CA ILE A 212 2.42 -3.46 -3.60
C ILE A 212 3.04 -2.96 -4.90
N GLN A 213 2.89 -1.66 -5.19
CA GLN A 213 3.46 -1.05 -6.38
C GLN A 213 4.99 -1.04 -6.36
N ARG A 214 5.57 -0.89 -7.54
CA ARG A 214 7.00 -0.74 -7.75
C ARG A 214 7.26 0.56 -8.51
N TYR A 215 8.37 1.20 -8.21
CA TYR A 215 8.63 2.58 -8.62
C TYR A 215 9.90 2.68 -9.46
N ASP A 216 9.87 3.58 -10.46
CA ASP A 216 11.04 3.95 -11.26
C ASP A 216 12.08 4.73 -10.45
N ALA A 217 11.66 5.39 -9.37
CA ALA A 217 12.55 6.10 -8.47
C ALA A 217 12.04 6.10 -7.03
N VAL A 218 12.91 5.73 -6.08
CA VAL A 218 12.60 5.69 -4.65
C VAL A 218 13.59 6.57 -3.90
N TYR A 219 13.06 7.56 -3.18
CA TYR A 219 13.87 8.49 -2.39
C TYR A 219 13.44 8.52 -0.93
N THR A 220 14.41 8.56 -0.01
CA THR A 220 14.08 8.73 1.42
C THR A 220 15.25 9.27 2.23
N ASN A 221 14.92 9.90 3.37
CA ASN A 221 15.84 10.19 4.46
C ASN A 221 15.45 9.29 5.65
N PRO A 222 15.99 8.06 5.72
CA PRO A 222 15.55 7.09 6.70
C PRO A 222 16.00 7.46 8.13
N PRO A 223 15.31 6.96 9.16
CA PRO A 223 15.71 7.19 10.55
C PRO A 223 17.08 6.57 10.85
N TYR A 224 17.89 7.30 11.63
CA TYR A 224 19.20 6.83 12.08
C TYR A 224 19.07 6.27 13.49
N MET A 225 19.04 4.93 13.59
CA MET A 225 18.82 4.25 14.85
C MET A 225 19.54 2.91 14.84
N GLY A 226 20.71 2.89 15.47
CA GLY A 226 21.46 1.65 15.66
C GLY A 226 20.68 0.64 16.49
N SER A 227 20.94 -0.65 16.29
CA SER A 227 20.21 -1.77 16.90
C SER A 227 20.17 -1.81 18.44
N LYS A 228 20.97 -0.98 19.11
CA LYS A 228 20.96 -0.81 20.58
C LYS A 228 19.85 0.12 21.05
N ASN A 229 19.40 1.02 20.19
CA ASN A 229 18.37 2.02 20.49
C ASN A 229 16.99 1.60 20.00
N MET A 230 16.91 0.51 19.22
CA MET A 230 15.64 -0.09 18.81
C MET A 230 14.97 -0.78 20.01
N GLY A 231 13.67 -0.56 20.19
CA GLY A 231 12.85 -1.36 21.10
C GLY A 231 12.86 -2.84 20.75
N ASP A 232 12.54 -3.71 21.71
CA ASP A 232 12.64 -5.17 21.53
C ASP A 232 11.78 -5.69 20.37
N ARG A 233 10.62 -5.08 20.13
CA ARG A 233 9.71 -5.47 19.06
C ARG A 233 10.30 -5.13 17.69
N LEU A 234 10.59 -3.86 17.42
CA LEU A 234 11.29 -3.40 16.22
C LEU A 234 12.59 -4.17 15.95
N LYS A 235 13.40 -4.40 16.98
CA LYS A 235 14.68 -5.13 16.83
C LYS A 235 14.47 -6.57 16.37
N LYS A 236 13.48 -7.29 16.94
CA LYS A 236 13.14 -8.65 16.52
C LYS A 236 12.60 -8.67 15.09
N PHE A 237 11.71 -7.74 14.76
CA PHE A 237 11.16 -7.59 13.41
C PHE A 237 12.26 -7.36 12.38
N VAL A 238 13.10 -6.34 12.58
CA VAL A 238 14.22 -5.98 11.70
C VAL A 238 15.21 -7.13 11.55
N ALA A 239 15.53 -7.84 12.64
CA ALA A 239 16.44 -8.98 12.58
C ALA A 239 15.89 -10.15 11.76
N SER A 240 14.57 -10.31 11.70
CA SER A 240 13.88 -11.36 10.94
C SER A 240 13.67 -10.97 9.48
N ALA A 241 13.14 -9.77 9.22
CA ALA A 241 12.78 -9.31 7.89
C ALA A 241 14.00 -8.82 7.08
N TYR A 242 14.95 -8.15 7.75
CA TYR A 242 16.12 -7.52 7.13
C TYR A 242 17.43 -8.00 7.77
N PRO A 243 17.76 -9.30 7.72
CA PRO A 243 18.90 -9.84 8.46
C PRO A 243 20.25 -9.23 8.06
N GLN A 244 20.40 -8.79 6.79
CA GLN A 244 21.58 -8.07 6.30
C GLN A 244 21.62 -6.60 6.76
N GLY A 245 20.46 -5.98 6.94
CA GLY A 245 20.28 -4.57 7.35
C GLY A 245 20.14 -4.36 8.86
N LYS A 246 20.06 -5.42 9.67
CA LYS A 246 19.64 -5.36 11.09
C LYS A 246 20.47 -4.54 12.07
N ARG A 247 21.63 -4.03 11.63
CA ARG A 247 22.55 -3.27 12.49
C ARG A 247 22.07 -1.84 12.75
N ASP A 248 21.37 -1.24 11.79
CA ASP A 248 20.82 0.10 11.87
C ASP A 248 19.55 0.19 11.02
N LEU A 249 18.59 1.04 11.39
CA LEU A 249 17.36 1.19 10.62
C LEU A 249 17.64 1.65 9.19
N PHE A 250 18.52 2.64 8.98
CA PHE A 250 18.81 3.12 7.63
C PHE A 250 19.27 1.99 6.69
N ALA A 251 19.98 1.00 7.23
CA ALA A 251 20.47 -0.14 6.46
C ALA A 251 19.35 -1.11 6.07
N SER A 252 18.32 -1.23 6.91
CA SER A 252 17.09 -1.96 6.57
C SER A 252 16.28 -1.20 5.51
N PHE A 253 16.24 0.13 5.60
CA PHE A 253 15.61 0.98 4.58
C PHE A 253 16.32 0.90 3.22
N ILE A 254 17.65 0.69 3.16
CA ILE A 254 18.35 0.47 1.87
C ILE A 254 17.73 -0.73 1.16
N LEU A 255 17.59 -1.86 1.87
CA LEU A 255 16.99 -3.07 1.33
C LEU A 255 15.53 -2.84 0.94
N ARG A 256 14.76 -2.16 1.80
CA ARG A 256 13.35 -1.86 1.52
C ARG A 256 13.16 -0.98 0.30
N CYS A 257 13.97 0.06 0.12
CA CYS A 257 13.89 0.93 -1.05
C CYS A 257 14.24 0.18 -2.34
N ILE A 258 15.21 -0.74 -2.29
CA ILE A 258 15.52 -1.62 -3.42
C ILE A 258 14.34 -2.54 -3.74
N GLU A 259 13.67 -3.11 -2.73
CA GLU A 259 12.49 -3.97 -2.93
C GLU A 259 11.30 -3.24 -3.55
N LEU A 260 11.13 -1.96 -3.23
CA LEU A 260 10.08 -1.11 -3.80
C LEU A 260 10.43 -0.58 -5.21
N SER A 261 11.65 -0.84 -5.69
CA SER A 261 12.12 -0.32 -6.97
C SER A 261 11.92 -1.33 -8.09
N GLU A 262 11.60 -0.85 -9.30
CA GLU A 262 11.59 -1.65 -10.53
C GLU A 262 13.01 -2.02 -11.01
N GLU A 263 13.11 -2.93 -11.99
CA GLU A 263 14.40 -3.22 -12.63
C GLU A 263 14.94 -1.97 -13.35
N ASN A 264 16.19 -1.58 -13.04
CA ASN A 264 16.85 -0.35 -13.54
C ASN A 264 16.30 0.98 -12.98
N ALA A 265 15.51 0.93 -11.91
CA ALA A 265 15.06 2.12 -11.20
C ALA A 265 16.20 2.82 -10.41
N PHE A 266 15.92 4.04 -9.95
CA PHE A 266 16.86 4.85 -9.17
C PHE A 266 16.51 4.83 -7.68
N VAL A 267 17.48 4.49 -6.83
CA VAL A 267 17.35 4.62 -5.37
C VAL A 267 18.25 5.75 -4.87
N GLY A 268 17.68 6.76 -4.22
CA GLY A 268 18.41 7.88 -3.63
C GLY A 268 18.14 8.03 -2.14
N MET A 269 19.17 7.93 -1.30
CA MET A 269 18.98 7.97 0.15
C MET A 269 20.01 8.84 0.86
N VAL A 270 19.56 9.59 1.86
CA VAL A 270 20.46 10.30 2.78
C VAL A 270 20.81 9.34 3.93
N THR A 271 21.97 8.70 3.87
CA THR A 271 22.41 7.71 4.87
C THR A 271 23.74 8.07 5.51
N GLN A 272 24.04 7.48 6.67
CA GLN A 272 25.38 7.58 7.27
C GLN A 272 26.39 6.78 6.44
N GLN A 273 27.57 7.33 6.15
CA GLN A 273 28.60 6.66 5.33
C GLN A 273 29.21 5.39 5.95
N SER A 274 28.94 5.11 7.23
CA SER A 274 29.58 4.04 8.00
C SER A 274 29.38 2.64 7.40
N TRP A 275 28.25 2.41 6.73
CA TRP A 275 27.95 1.12 6.09
C TRP A 275 28.86 0.81 4.91
N MET A 276 29.55 1.80 4.33
CA MET A 276 30.43 1.62 3.17
C MET A 276 31.75 0.91 3.53
N PHE A 277 32.22 1.06 4.78
CA PHE A 277 33.57 0.60 5.17
C PHE A 277 33.58 -0.34 6.39
N LEU A 278 32.58 -0.30 7.26
CA LEU A 278 32.58 -1.16 8.45
C LEU A 278 32.32 -2.63 8.09
N LYS A 279 33.10 -3.53 8.71
CA LYS A 279 33.00 -5.00 8.52
C LYS A 279 31.61 -5.54 8.88
N SER A 280 30.92 -4.89 9.82
CA SER A 280 29.57 -5.27 10.26
C SER A 280 28.50 -5.16 9.17
N PHE A 281 28.76 -4.40 8.10
CA PHE A 281 27.87 -4.20 6.96
C PHE A 281 28.32 -4.98 5.71
N ASN A 282 29.27 -5.91 5.83
CA ASN A 282 29.73 -6.72 4.69
C ASN A 282 28.58 -7.45 4.00
N SER A 283 27.62 -8.00 4.77
CA SER A 283 26.46 -8.68 4.21
C SER A 283 25.52 -7.74 3.47
N LEU A 284 25.41 -6.48 3.90
CA LEU A 284 24.58 -5.48 3.24
C LEU A 284 25.16 -5.08 1.88
N ARG A 285 26.49 -4.90 1.81
CA ARG A 285 27.18 -4.52 0.57
C ARG A 285 27.30 -5.65 -0.47
N ALA A 286 26.92 -6.86 -0.10
CA ALA A 286 26.97 -8.04 -0.96
C ALA A 286 25.60 -8.39 -1.58
N VAL A 287 24.56 -7.62 -1.25
CA VAL A 287 23.25 -7.64 -1.92
C VAL A 287 23.37 -6.82 -3.20
#